data_AF-A0A357QH05-F1
#
_entry.id   AF-A0A357QH05-F1
#
_cell.length_a   1.000
_cell.length_b   1.000
_cell.length_c   1.000
_cell.angle_alpha   90.00
_cell.angle_beta   90.00
_cell.angle_gamma   90.00
#
_symmetry.space_group_name_H-M   'P 1'
#
loop_
_entity.id
_entity.type
_entity.pdbx_description
1 polymer ?
#
loop_
_entity_poly.entity_id
_entity_poly.type
_entity_poly.pdbx_seq_one_letter_code
_entity_poly.pdbx_strand_id
1 'polypeptide(L)'
;MRNTLLFILISILIFSCSKYEDGPNITFRSSQKRLENGTWHSQTLIYKSTESDIPDMYLVDFSLDGYDGYYDIVIGGDQLSGTCRLTEENTRIEFLTTTDTTGIDTIPETILSSWKILRLKNKELWIETNFENNDLEMLFKKE
;
A
#
# COMPACT_ATOMS: atom_id res chain seq x y z
N MET A 1 20.95 -41.51 -4.06
CA MET A 1 20.81 -40.25 -3.29
C MET A 1 21.42 -39.02 -3.98
N ARG A 2 22.31 -39.16 -4.98
CA ARG A 2 22.88 -38.02 -5.74
C ARG A 2 21.86 -37.32 -6.65
N ASN A 3 20.87 -38.05 -7.18
CA ASN A 3 19.88 -37.50 -8.11
C ASN A 3 18.74 -36.74 -7.38
N THR A 4 18.50 -36.99 -6.09
CA THR A 4 17.44 -36.31 -5.32
C THR A 4 17.79 -34.85 -5.00
N LEU A 5 19.08 -34.52 -4.84
CA LEU A 5 19.53 -33.14 -4.59
C LEU A 5 19.27 -32.22 -5.81
N LEU A 6 19.36 -32.77 -7.02
CA LEU A 6 19.16 -32.02 -8.26
C LEU A 6 17.70 -31.57 -8.45
N PHE A 7 16.75 -32.41 -8.05
CA PHE A 7 15.31 -32.08 -8.10
C PHE A 7 14.92 -31.00 -7.09
N ILE A 8 15.54 -30.99 -5.90
CA ILE A 8 15.32 -29.94 -4.90
C ILE A 8 15.87 -28.59 -5.42
N LEU A 9 17.04 -28.59 -6.04
CA LEU A 9 17.66 -27.37 -6.59
C LEU A 9 16.85 -26.76 -7.75
N ILE A 10 16.28 -27.60 -8.62
CA ILE A 10 15.42 -27.16 -9.73
C ILE A 10 14.07 -26.62 -9.21
N SER A 11 13.53 -27.19 -8.13
CA SER A 11 12.27 -26.73 -7.55
C SER A 11 12.33 -25.32 -6.93
N ILE A 12 13.52 -24.82 -6.57
CA ILE A 12 13.69 -23.48 -5.99
C ILE A 12 13.62 -22.38 -7.07
N LEU A 13 13.92 -22.72 -8.33
CA LEU A 13 13.99 -21.75 -9.44
C LEU A 13 12.63 -21.40 -10.07
N ILE A 14 11.58 -22.18 -9.79
CA ILE A 14 10.22 -21.99 -10.33
C ILE A 14 9.30 -21.15 -9.42
N PHE A 15 9.78 -20.67 -8.27
CA PHE A 15 9.02 -19.80 -7.36
C PHE A 15 9.22 -18.30 -7.58
N SER A 16 9.70 -17.88 -8.76
CA SER A 16 10.00 -16.46 -9.02
C SER A 16 8.78 -15.59 -9.36
N CYS A 17 7.54 -16.08 -9.24
CA CYS A 17 6.37 -15.21 -9.35
C CYS A 17 6.17 -14.46 -8.03
N SER A 18 6.80 -13.29 -7.91
CA SER A 18 6.49 -12.35 -6.84
C SER A 18 5.06 -11.83 -7.00
N LYS A 19 4.32 -11.73 -5.90
CA LYS A 19 2.96 -11.15 -5.89
C LYS A 19 2.96 -9.67 -6.29
N TYR A 20 4.06 -8.99 -6.00
CA TYR A 20 4.26 -7.58 -6.28
C TYR A 20 5.44 -7.44 -7.23
N GLU A 21 5.38 -6.45 -8.11
CA GLU A 21 6.38 -6.17 -9.15
C GLU A 21 7.80 -6.12 -8.58
N ASP A 22 8.00 -5.35 -7.51
CA ASP A 22 9.28 -5.22 -6.80
C ASP A 22 9.28 -6.00 -5.46
N GLY A 23 8.34 -6.92 -5.31
CA GLY A 23 8.09 -7.65 -4.07
C GLY A 23 9.18 -8.66 -3.70
N PRO A 24 9.31 -9.00 -2.41
CA PRO A 24 10.07 -10.19 -2.03
C PRO A 24 9.49 -11.45 -2.69
N ASN A 25 10.35 -12.30 -3.24
CA ASN A 25 9.98 -13.56 -3.89
C ASN A 25 9.29 -14.55 -2.93
N ILE A 26 9.64 -14.53 -1.64
CA ILE A 26 9.06 -15.41 -0.62
C ILE A 26 8.73 -14.56 0.61
N THR A 27 7.52 -14.73 1.12
CA THR A 27 7.09 -14.15 2.39
C THR A 27 6.33 -15.17 3.21
N PHE A 28 6.64 -15.24 4.50
CA PHE A 28 5.98 -16.16 5.44
C PHE A 28 4.73 -15.57 6.10
N ARG A 29 4.47 -14.27 5.88
CA ARG A 29 3.32 -13.55 6.42
C ARG A 29 2.41 -13.12 5.27
N SER A 30 1.10 -13.21 5.46
CA SER A 30 0.14 -12.71 4.48
C SER A 30 0.30 -11.20 4.27
N SER A 31 -0.23 -10.68 3.15
CA SER A 31 -0.26 -9.24 2.88
C SER A 31 -0.98 -8.47 3.98
N GLN A 32 -2.18 -8.95 4.36
CA GLN A 32 -2.95 -8.45 5.49
C GLN A 32 -2.11 -8.37 6.76
N LYS A 33 -1.48 -9.49 7.17
CA LYS A 33 -0.67 -9.58 8.40
C LYS A 33 0.56 -8.66 8.40
N ARG A 34 1.06 -8.25 7.23
CA ARG A 34 2.17 -7.29 7.11
C ARG A 34 1.69 -5.86 7.24
N LEU A 35 0.54 -5.54 6.65
CA LEU A 35 -0.06 -4.22 6.65
C LEU A 35 -0.72 -3.89 8.00
N GLU A 36 -1.32 -4.86 8.67
CA GLU A 36 -1.90 -4.66 10.01
C GLU A 36 -0.85 -4.45 11.12
N ASN A 37 -1.35 -4.05 12.29
CA ASN A 37 -0.60 -3.89 13.53
C ASN A 37 0.52 -2.83 13.42
N GLY A 38 0.18 -1.62 13.01
CA GLY A 38 1.05 -0.45 13.10
C GLY A 38 0.63 0.66 12.14
N THR A 39 1.12 1.87 12.42
CA THR A 39 0.95 3.04 11.57
C THR A 39 2.04 3.07 10.51
N TRP A 40 1.63 3.29 9.27
CA TRP A 40 2.53 3.47 8.14
C TRP A 40 2.74 4.95 7.89
N HIS A 41 3.99 5.39 7.95
CA HIS A 41 4.39 6.77 7.72
C HIS A 41 5.10 6.87 6.38
N SER A 42 4.65 7.76 5.51
CA SER A 42 5.39 8.06 4.29
C SER A 42 6.75 8.68 4.63
N GLN A 43 7.79 8.33 3.85
CA GLN A 43 9.15 8.87 3.98
C GLN A 43 9.65 9.52 2.70
N THR A 44 9.10 9.14 1.55
CA THR A 44 9.54 9.62 0.25
C THR A 44 8.36 9.59 -0.70
N LEU A 45 8.25 10.63 -1.52
CA LEU A 45 7.29 10.76 -2.59
C LEU A 45 8.07 11.17 -3.86
N ILE A 46 7.89 10.43 -4.95
CA ILE A 46 8.66 10.59 -6.20
C ILE A 46 7.71 10.75 -7.36
N TYR A 47 7.84 11.82 -8.15
CA TYR A 47 7.16 11.93 -9.44
C TYR A 47 7.82 10.99 -10.45
N LYS A 48 7.09 10.02 -11.00
CA LYS A 48 7.66 9.10 -12.02
C LYS A 48 8.07 9.83 -13.30
N SER A 49 7.40 10.93 -13.64
CA SER A 49 7.68 11.70 -14.86
C SER A 49 9.02 12.44 -14.83
N THR A 50 9.52 12.78 -13.65
CA THR A 50 10.71 13.62 -13.46
C THR A 50 11.75 13.00 -12.52
N GLU A 51 11.45 11.84 -11.94
CA GLU A 51 12.22 11.18 -10.88
C GLU A 51 12.63 12.14 -9.75
N SER A 52 11.78 13.14 -9.48
CA SER A 52 12.07 14.21 -8.54
C SER A 52 11.28 14.01 -7.25
N ASP A 53 11.95 14.23 -6.12
CA ASP A 53 11.34 14.17 -4.79
C ASP A 53 10.32 15.31 -4.60
N ILE A 54 9.22 14.99 -3.92
CA ILE A 54 8.14 15.92 -3.60
C ILE A 54 8.32 16.44 -2.17
N PRO A 55 7.98 17.72 -1.88
CA PRO A 55 8.08 18.27 -0.54
C PRO A 55 7.31 17.48 0.53
N ASP A 56 7.85 17.44 1.75
CA ASP A 56 7.30 16.74 2.93
C ASP A 56 5.89 17.19 3.37
N MET A 57 5.32 18.24 2.79
CA MET A 57 3.98 18.71 3.18
C MET A 57 2.83 17.80 2.71
N TYR A 58 3.15 16.75 1.93
CA TYR A 58 2.22 15.77 1.39
C TYR A 58 2.35 14.39 2.06
N LEU A 59 3.02 14.31 3.22
CA LEU A 59 3.18 13.06 3.94
C LEU A 59 1.82 12.54 4.45
N VAL A 60 1.64 11.22 4.38
CA VAL A 60 0.43 10.50 4.74
C VAL A 60 0.73 9.44 5.79
N ASP A 61 -0.15 9.34 6.78
CA ASP A 61 -0.18 8.25 7.74
C ASP A 61 -1.46 7.41 7.59
N PHE A 62 -1.35 6.09 7.74
CA PHE A 62 -2.54 5.24 7.79
C PHE A 62 -2.32 3.95 8.58
N SER A 63 -3.42 3.34 9.03
CA SER A 63 -3.40 2.05 9.73
C SER A 63 -4.50 1.13 9.20
N LEU A 64 -4.13 -0.11 8.89
CA LEU A 64 -5.07 -1.17 8.53
C LEU A 64 -5.30 -2.11 9.71
N ASP A 65 -6.54 -2.52 9.93
CA ASP A 65 -6.90 -3.60 10.86
C ASP A 65 -7.59 -4.74 10.09
N GLY A 66 -6.75 -5.58 9.51
CA GLY A 66 -7.21 -6.65 8.64
C GLY A 66 -7.44 -6.18 7.21
N TYR A 67 -8.64 -6.44 6.66
CA TYR A 67 -8.99 -6.05 5.29
C TYR A 67 -9.49 -4.61 5.19
N ASP A 68 -9.97 -4.06 6.30
CA ASP A 68 -10.46 -2.71 6.43
C ASP A 68 -9.60 -1.95 7.43
N GLY A 69 -9.72 -0.63 7.48
CA GLY A 69 -8.96 0.20 8.38
C GLY A 69 -9.36 1.66 8.31
N TYR A 70 -8.56 2.48 8.97
CA TYR A 70 -8.76 3.92 9.04
C TYR A 70 -7.49 4.63 8.60
N TYR A 71 -7.65 5.75 7.92
CA TYR A 71 -6.53 6.62 7.59
C TYR A 71 -6.74 7.99 8.20
N ASP A 72 -5.63 8.66 8.44
CA ASP A 72 -5.60 10.05 8.85
C ASP A 72 -4.49 10.75 8.06
N ILE A 73 -4.91 11.53 7.07
CA ILE A 73 -4.04 12.24 6.14
C ILE A 73 -3.93 13.68 6.60
N VAL A 74 -2.71 14.18 6.79
CA VAL A 74 -2.45 15.59 7.04
C VAL A 74 -1.68 16.17 5.86
N ILE A 75 -2.35 16.98 5.02
CA ILE A 75 -1.72 17.63 3.87
C ILE A 75 -1.78 19.13 4.07
N GLY A 76 -0.61 19.79 4.11
CA GLY A 76 -0.56 21.26 4.17
C GLY A 76 -1.26 21.90 5.38
N GLY A 77 -1.53 21.14 6.45
CA GLY A 77 -2.27 21.57 7.64
C GLY A 77 -3.75 21.22 7.65
N ASP A 78 -4.30 20.71 6.54
CA ASP A 78 -5.65 20.15 6.48
C ASP A 78 -5.63 18.67 6.86
N GLN A 79 -6.57 18.28 7.71
CA GLN A 79 -6.74 16.90 8.16
C GLN A 79 -7.91 16.25 7.41
N LEU A 80 -7.65 15.11 6.79
CA LEU A 80 -8.64 14.27 6.13
C LEU A 80 -8.58 12.87 6.71
N SER A 81 -9.70 12.40 7.23
CA SER A 81 -9.81 11.05 7.78
C SER A 81 -10.92 10.27 7.08
N GLY A 82 -10.79 8.95 7.05
CA GLY A 82 -11.78 8.06 6.44
C GLY A 82 -11.44 6.60 6.63
N THR A 83 -12.03 5.75 5.81
CA THR A 83 -11.80 4.30 5.83
C THR A 83 -10.93 3.86 4.66
N CYS A 84 -10.10 2.84 4.85
CA CYS A 84 -9.34 2.24 3.76
C CYS A 84 -9.51 0.73 3.77
N ARG A 85 -9.32 0.09 2.61
CA ARG A 85 -9.43 -1.38 2.50
C ARG A 85 -8.49 -1.98 1.48
N LEU A 86 -8.12 -3.23 1.69
CA LEU A 86 -7.32 -4.04 0.77
C LEU A 86 -8.21 -4.68 -0.31
N THR A 87 -7.89 -4.42 -1.57
CA THR A 87 -8.63 -4.96 -2.73
C THR A 87 -7.71 -5.67 -3.73
N GLU A 88 -8.29 -6.16 -4.82
CA GLU A 88 -7.58 -6.85 -5.92
C GLU A 88 -6.61 -7.93 -5.41
N GLU A 89 -7.14 -8.89 -4.64
CA GLU A 89 -6.34 -9.96 -4.03
C GLU A 89 -5.17 -9.45 -3.16
N ASN A 90 -5.33 -8.30 -2.49
CA ASN A 90 -4.30 -7.63 -1.69
C ASN A 90 -3.14 -7.02 -2.50
N THR A 91 -3.44 -6.55 -3.72
CA THR A 91 -2.51 -5.78 -4.56
C THR A 91 -2.82 -4.29 -4.60
N ARG A 92 -3.97 -3.88 -4.05
CA ARG A 92 -4.37 -2.48 -3.94
C ARG A 92 -4.86 -2.11 -2.55
N ILE A 93 -4.71 -0.83 -2.22
CA ILE A 93 -5.36 -0.17 -1.09
C ILE A 93 -6.30 0.90 -1.66
N GLU A 94 -7.58 0.83 -1.32
CA GLU A 94 -8.58 1.84 -1.66
C GLU A 94 -8.86 2.71 -0.44
N PHE A 95 -8.81 4.02 -0.62
CA PHE A 95 -9.16 5.01 0.37
C PHE A 95 -10.54 5.54 0.06
N LEU A 96 -11.45 5.47 1.04
CA LEU A 96 -12.85 5.81 0.90
C LEU A 96 -13.18 6.98 1.83
N THR A 97 -14.17 7.76 1.43
CA THR A 97 -14.78 8.76 2.31
C THR A 97 -16.29 8.61 2.30
N THR A 98 -16.87 9.00 3.42
CA THR A 98 -18.30 9.24 3.58
C THR A 98 -18.46 10.75 3.72
N THR A 99 -18.82 11.45 2.64
CA THR A 99 -19.03 12.90 2.68
C THR A 99 -20.36 13.20 3.36
N ASP A 100 -20.41 13.14 4.69
CA ASP A 100 -21.59 13.60 5.43
C ASP A 100 -21.55 15.13 5.54
N THR A 101 -22.53 15.80 4.96
CA THR A 101 -22.77 17.24 5.18
C THR A 101 -24.07 17.50 5.94
N THR A 102 -24.90 16.49 6.22
CA THR A 102 -26.29 16.71 6.65
C THR A 102 -26.92 15.66 7.57
N GLY A 103 -26.32 14.48 7.77
CA GLY A 103 -26.71 13.47 8.77
C GLY A 103 -28.01 12.71 8.49
N ILE A 104 -28.54 12.78 7.26
CA ILE A 104 -29.91 12.32 6.96
C ILE A 104 -29.98 11.08 6.03
N ASP A 105 -28.93 10.78 5.26
CA ASP A 105 -28.96 9.66 4.30
C ASP A 105 -27.77 8.71 4.45
N THR A 106 -28.01 7.41 4.20
CA THR A 106 -26.95 6.41 4.01
C THR A 106 -26.21 6.74 2.72
N ILE A 107 -25.06 7.40 2.83
CA ILE A 107 -24.27 7.86 1.67
C ILE A 107 -23.49 6.69 1.08
N PRO A 108 -23.48 6.51 -0.25
CA PRO A 108 -22.61 5.52 -0.89
C PRO A 108 -21.14 5.90 -0.68
N GLU A 109 -20.33 4.94 -0.23
CA GLU A 109 -18.89 5.10 -0.14
C GLU A 109 -18.30 5.52 -1.49
N THR A 110 -17.52 6.59 -1.51
CA THR A 110 -16.83 7.05 -2.72
C THR A 110 -15.34 6.78 -2.58
N ILE A 111 -14.75 6.13 -3.59
CA ILE A 111 -13.30 5.92 -3.66
C ILE A 111 -12.62 7.26 -3.94
N LEU A 112 -11.83 7.74 -2.98
CA LEU A 112 -11.02 8.94 -3.13
C LEU A 112 -9.72 8.67 -3.86
N SER A 113 -9.08 7.55 -3.52
CA SER A 113 -7.79 7.18 -4.10
C SER A 113 -7.61 5.67 -4.11
N SER A 114 -6.85 5.19 -5.09
CA SER A 114 -6.48 3.78 -5.24
C SER A 114 -4.96 3.68 -5.40
N TRP A 115 -4.33 2.92 -4.52
CA TRP A 115 -2.87 2.77 -4.45
C TRP A 115 -2.50 1.34 -4.82
N LYS A 116 -1.73 1.17 -5.89
CA LYS A 116 -1.15 -0.13 -6.29
C LYS A 116 0.05 -0.43 -5.42
N ILE A 117 0.11 -1.61 -4.83
CA ILE A 117 1.25 -2.05 -4.02
C ILE A 117 2.35 -2.56 -4.95
N LEU A 118 3.49 -1.86 -4.99
CA LEU A 118 4.68 -2.26 -5.75
C LEU A 118 5.58 -3.21 -4.97
N ARG A 119 5.69 -2.98 -3.65
CA ARG A 119 6.50 -3.82 -2.75
C ARG A 119 5.90 -3.79 -1.35
N LEU A 120 5.73 -4.95 -0.74
CA LEU A 120 5.33 -5.06 0.65
C LEU A 120 6.32 -5.94 1.41
N LYS A 121 6.91 -5.41 2.47
CA LYS A 121 7.69 -6.14 3.48
C LYS A 121 7.04 -5.91 4.84
N ASN A 122 7.63 -6.43 5.91
CA ASN A 122 7.05 -6.28 7.25
C ASN A 122 7.10 -4.83 7.80
N LYS A 123 8.05 -4.02 7.33
CA LYS A 123 8.28 -2.64 7.78
C LYS A 123 8.49 -1.64 6.64
N GLU A 124 8.21 -2.06 5.42
CA GLU A 124 8.45 -1.26 4.23
C GLU A 124 7.36 -1.54 3.21
N LEU A 125 6.78 -0.49 2.67
CA LEU A 125 5.71 -0.52 1.69
C LEU A 125 6.05 0.49 0.60
N TRP A 126 6.01 0.05 -0.65
CA TRP A 126 6.06 0.92 -1.82
C TRP A 126 4.71 0.85 -2.51
N ILE A 127 4.17 2.01 -2.83
CA ILE A 127 2.93 2.13 -3.58
C ILE A 127 3.11 3.04 -4.78
N GLU A 128 2.27 2.82 -5.77
CA GLU A 128 2.07 3.68 -6.93
C GLU A 128 0.64 4.24 -6.91
N THR A 129 0.48 5.53 -7.13
CA THR A 129 -0.83 6.18 -7.26
C THR A 129 -0.80 7.31 -8.27
N ASN A 130 -1.97 7.81 -8.66
CA ASN A 130 -2.09 8.99 -9.50
C ASN A 130 -2.60 10.17 -8.66
N PHE A 131 -1.87 11.27 -8.68
CA PHE A 131 -2.24 12.51 -8.02
C PHE A 131 -2.04 13.68 -8.98
N GLU A 132 -3.08 14.49 -9.17
CA GLU A 132 -3.06 15.63 -10.11
C GLU A 132 -2.58 15.27 -11.53
N ASN A 133 -3.02 14.12 -12.05
CA ASN A 133 -2.61 13.56 -13.35
C ASN A 133 -1.12 13.16 -13.44
N ASN A 134 -0.43 13.02 -12.32
CA ASN A 134 0.94 12.51 -12.27
C ASN A 134 0.99 11.18 -11.54
N ASP A 135 1.77 10.24 -12.08
CA ASP A 135 2.06 8.99 -11.40
C ASP A 135 3.14 9.23 -10.33
N LEU A 136 2.81 8.82 -9.11
CA LEU A 136 3.61 8.98 -7.92
C LEU A 136 4.00 7.63 -7.37
N GLU A 137 5.26 7.50 -6.96
CA GLU A 137 5.70 6.42 -6.09
C GLU A 137 5.92 6.95 -4.68
N MET A 138 5.42 6.21 -3.69
CA MET A 138 5.56 6.58 -2.30
C MET A 138 6.15 5.42 -1.49
N LEU A 139 7.14 5.74 -0.67
CA LEU A 139 7.75 4.84 0.29
C LEU A 139 7.16 5.09 1.66
N PHE A 140 6.63 4.04 2.29
CA PHE A 140 6.16 4.04 3.67
C PHE A 140 7.02 3.13 4.55
N LYS A 141 7.23 3.53 5.80
CA LYS A 141 7.80 2.70 6.86
C LYS A 141 6.80 2.54 7.99
N LYS A 142 6.76 1.33 8.56
CA LYS A 142 5.94 1.02 9.72
C LYS A 142 6.75 1.22 11.00
N GLU A 143 6.17 1.89 11.99
CA GLU A 143 6.74 1.96 13.36
C GLU A 143 6.87 0.56 14.00
#